data_AF-A0A9E3QWG6-F1
#
_entry.id   AF-A0A9E3QWG6-F1
#
_cell.length_a   1.000
_cell.length_b   1.000
_cell.length_c   1.000
_cell.angle_alpha   90.00
_cell.angle_beta   90.00
_cell.angle_gamma   90.00
#
_symmetry.space_group_name_H-M   'P 1'
#
loop_
_entity.id
_entity.type
_entity.pdbx_description
1 polymer ?
#
loop_
_entity_poly.entity_id
_entity_poly.type
_entity_poly.pdbx_seq_one_letter_code
_entity_poly.pdbx_strand_id
1 'polypeptide(L)'
;MALKLQDPALRTAVDQLFRAQAKSSRARVGVEQAQALLDKLSDGGRITEAEAKDIDRLLASSLRLSPKARDVLAKAAAQVPRELMVTAMGRSGFEGRARAGDTIEAVNLTTAPAGRIFTDEATRIGKAKADGLFSNAKLDGVKEGDVVRMRAVHRDGTSTDWLNVKVHGLSPTDTREAAVALDRIALEATGRGKVSVTNLNTSRQISEPGAVLQFRNLRTGQKTQVTLNDVGSFDDGVTLRGRKGDTFAVAVTDGVHNVGLREELKARVAVPEGSGRRVDLIADPAPFREERNKDGTPKFALHRFTGPMIRDGVSPKDVQQGWLDDCYFPAAMAAIAACQPEAIKRMFQDNHDGTYTVTFQDHGAVTIDVDADLYVRPSGSPLYARSDEPHPGAKTMELWLSLAEKAYAAWYGSYDAIGQGGGSDEVFTAVLGKPGVVQDIKGHVDLAWQTLTEAVDDRRPVVLTTFDESHEKLYADTGIYSDHAYSVLGYREVNGRKLVTLRNPWGESEPKGNGVNDGIFELELAEFAKLFDSVQTVEA
;
A
#
# COMPACT_ATOMS: atom_id res chain seq x y z
N MET A 1 -0.10 29.89 -21.89
CA MET A 1 -0.57 31.26 -22.16
C MET A 1 -0.12 31.61 -23.58
N ALA A 2 -1.06 31.84 -24.52
CA ALA A 2 -0.67 32.24 -25.87
C ALA A 2 -0.08 33.65 -25.79
N LEU A 3 1.22 33.80 -26.03
CA LEU A 3 1.82 35.11 -26.25
C LEU A 3 1.17 35.70 -27.50
N LYS A 4 0.15 36.56 -27.33
CA LYS A 4 -0.33 37.42 -28.41
C LYS A 4 0.74 38.47 -28.67
N LEU A 5 1.75 38.10 -29.46
CA LEU A 5 2.76 39.04 -29.98
C LEU A 5 2.19 39.73 -31.23
N GLN A 6 1.13 40.53 -31.04
CA GLN A 6 0.63 41.44 -32.09
C GLN A 6 1.47 42.71 -32.15
N ASP A 7 2.80 42.60 -32.27
CA ASP A 7 3.68 43.74 -32.46
C ASP A 7 4.28 43.72 -33.87
N PRO A 8 3.69 44.45 -34.85
CA PRO A 8 4.22 44.59 -36.20
C PRO A 8 5.67 45.09 -36.26
N ALA A 9 6.14 45.76 -35.21
CA ALA A 9 7.53 46.22 -35.13
C ALA A 9 8.51 45.06 -34.92
N LEU A 10 8.05 43.92 -34.39
CA LEU A 10 8.88 42.73 -34.17
C LEU A 10 9.19 42.01 -35.48
N ARG A 11 8.18 41.84 -36.34
CA ARG A 11 8.31 41.31 -37.70
C ARG A 11 9.25 42.18 -38.55
N THR A 12 9.07 43.50 -38.44
CA THR A 12 9.88 44.49 -39.18
C THR A 12 11.34 44.53 -38.72
N ALA A 13 11.60 44.44 -37.41
CA ALA A 13 12.96 44.44 -36.86
C ALA A 13 13.72 43.13 -37.16
N VAL A 14 13.01 42.01 -37.26
CA VAL A 14 13.53 40.72 -37.72
C VAL A 14 13.85 40.81 -39.22
N ASP A 15 12.90 41.19 -40.08
CA ASP A 15 13.16 41.31 -41.52
C ASP A 15 14.36 42.21 -41.88
N GLN A 16 14.59 43.29 -41.11
CA GLN A 16 15.69 44.23 -41.33
C GLN A 16 17.06 43.71 -40.89
N LEU A 17 17.17 42.97 -39.77
CA LEU A 17 18.45 42.35 -39.37
C LEU A 17 18.82 41.17 -40.28
N PHE A 18 17.83 40.46 -40.80
CA PHE A 18 18.02 39.22 -41.56
C PHE A 18 18.45 39.47 -43.02
N ARG A 19 18.02 40.58 -43.65
CA ARG A 19 18.50 41.01 -44.96
C ARG A 19 20.01 41.33 -44.99
N ALA A 20 20.64 41.58 -43.84
CA ALA A 20 22.04 41.94 -43.76
C ALA A 20 23.01 40.73 -43.69
N GLN A 21 22.55 39.51 -43.39
CA GLN A 21 23.42 38.35 -43.12
C GLN A 21 23.31 37.14 -44.06
N ALA A 22 22.40 37.13 -45.04
CA ALA A 22 22.17 35.99 -45.93
C ALA A 22 23.25 35.77 -47.04
N LYS A 23 24.54 35.90 -46.73
CA LYS A 23 25.66 35.74 -47.70
C LYS A 23 26.42 34.40 -47.61
N SER A 24 25.96 33.41 -46.85
CA SER A 24 26.49 32.03 -46.93
C SER A 24 25.39 30.96 -46.88
N SER A 25 25.56 29.88 -47.65
CA SER A 25 24.56 28.82 -47.83
C SER A 25 24.19 28.07 -46.54
N ARG A 26 25.11 27.93 -45.59
CA ARG A 26 24.84 27.32 -44.26
C ARG A 26 24.04 28.22 -43.33
N ALA A 27 24.18 29.55 -43.42
CA ALA A 27 23.39 30.48 -42.61
C ALA A 27 21.92 30.54 -43.08
N ARG A 28 21.67 30.25 -44.36
CA ARG A 28 20.34 30.37 -44.98
C ARG A 28 19.30 29.40 -44.41
N VAL A 29 19.65 28.13 -44.19
CA VAL A 29 18.71 27.13 -43.66
C VAL A 29 18.30 27.43 -42.21
N GLY A 30 19.27 27.77 -41.34
CA GLY A 30 18.98 28.15 -39.95
C GLY A 30 18.18 29.46 -39.85
N VAL A 31 18.39 30.37 -40.81
CA VAL A 31 17.60 31.60 -40.95
C VAL A 31 16.16 31.31 -41.37
N GLU A 32 15.94 30.44 -42.36
CA GLU A 32 14.59 30.06 -42.82
C GLU A 32 13.81 29.34 -41.70
N GLN A 33 14.48 28.51 -40.90
CA GLN A 33 13.89 27.84 -39.73
C GLN A 33 13.51 28.84 -38.61
N ALA A 34 14.41 29.78 -38.28
CA ALA A 34 14.13 30.81 -37.28
C ALA A 34 12.96 31.71 -37.70
N GLN A 35 12.86 32.04 -39.00
CA GLN A 35 11.77 32.82 -39.56
C GLN A 35 10.44 32.08 -39.46
N ALA A 36 10.39 30.80 -39.86
CA ALA A 36 9.19 29.98 -39.76
C ALA A 36 8.66 29.87 -38.31
N LEU A 37 9.57 29.77 -37.33
CA LEU A 37 9.21 29.72 -35.91
C LEU A 37 8.67 31.05 -35.39
N LEU A 38 9.25 32.18 -35.81
CA LEU A 38 8.80 33.51 -35.45
C LEU A 38 7.46 33.87 -36.11
N ASP A 39 7.25 33.49 -37.37
CA ASP A 39 5.97 33.64 -38.06
C ASP A 39 4.89 32.80 -37.36
N LYS A 40 5.19 31.53 -37.05
CA LYS A 40 4.30 30.64 -36.28
C LYS A 40 3.91 31.25 -34.93
N LEU A 41 4.86 31.82 -34.20
CA LEU A 41 4.60 32.51 -32.92
C LEU A 41 3.77 33.78 -33.09
N SER A 42 4.05 34.57 -34.13
CA SER A 42 3.34 35.83 -34.42
C SER A 42 1.88 35.58 -34.79
N ASP A 43 1.61 34.46 -35.44
CA ASP A 43 0.26 33.99 -35.77
C ASP A 43 -0.44 33.29 -34.58
N GLY A 44 0.18 33.29 -33.39
CA GLY A 44 -0.36 32.67 -32.17
C GLY A 44 -0.23 31.14 -32.13
N GLY A 45 0.53 30.55 -33.06
CA GLY A 45 0.87 29.14 -33.10
C GLY A 45 1.78 28.70 -31.95
N ARG A 46 1.63 27.44 -31.53
CA ARG A 46 2.42 26.84 -30.44
C ARG A 46 3.67 26.15 -30.98
N ILE A 47 4.71 26.09 -30.15
CA ILE A 47 5.99 25.46 -30.47
C ILE A 47 6.02 24.05 -29.86
N THR A 48 6.50 23.08 -30.64
CA THR A 48 6.73 21.68 -30.24
C THR A 48 8.09 21.51 -29.53
N GLU A 49 8.35 20.36 -28.91
CA GLU A 49 9.66 20.07 -28.29
C GLU A 49 10.82 20.07 -29.29
N ALA A 50 10.61 19.52 -30.48
CA ALA A 50 11.61 19.53 -31.54
C ALA A 50 11.96 20.98 -31.93
N GLU A 51 10.95 21.83 -32.09
CA GLU A 51 11.13 23.24 -32.40
C GLU A 51 11.75 24.03 -31.23
N ALA A 52 11.47 23.67 -29.97
CA ALA A 52 12.13 24.28 -28.81
C ALA A 52 13.62 23.90 -28.74
N LYS A 53 13.98 22.66 -29.08
CA LYS A 53 15.38 22.23 -29.23
C LYS A 53 16.06 22.95 -30.40
N ASP A 54 15.34 23.20 -31.48
CA ASP A 54 15.84 24.01 -32.60
C ASP A 54 16.09 25.45 -32.18
N ILE A 55 15.21 26.03 -31.36
CA ILE A 55 15.40 27.37 -30.79
C ILE A 55 16.63 27.42 -29.87
N ASP A 56 16.82 26.45 -28.98
CA ASP A 56 18.01 26.39 -28.12
C ASP A 56 19.29 26.36 -28.97
N ARG A 57 19.31 25.52 -30.02
CA ARG A 57 20.42 25.44 -30.97
C ARG A 57 20.65 26.76 -31.70
N LEU A 58 19.58 27.44 -32.12
CA LEU A 58 19.65 28.75 -32.75
C LEU A 58 20.20 29.82 -31.79
N LEU A 59 19.75 29.83 -30.53
CA LEU A 59 20.22 30.78 -29.51
C LEU A 59 21.68 30.56 -29.13
N ALA A 60 22.14 29.31 -29.14
CA ALA A 60 23.54 28.93 -28.91
C ALA A 60 24.44 29.12 -30.14
N SER A 61 23.87 29.33 -31.33
CA SER A 61 24.64 29.51 -32.56
C SER A 61 25.27 30.91 -32.68
N SER A 62 26.23 31.05 -33.60
CA SER A 62 26.86 32.33 -33.96
C SER A 62 25.96 33.26 -34.78
N LEU A 63 24.67 32.93 -34.96
CA LEU A 63 23.72 33.76 -35.70
C LEU A 63 23.47 35.08 -34.94
N ARG A 64 23.53 36.22 -35.65
CA ARG A 64 23.24 37.53 -35.04
C ARG A 64 21.75 37.81 -35.05
N LEU A 65 21.07 37.26 -34.04
CA LEU A 65 19.70 37.62 -33.70
C LEU A 65 19.66 38.95 -32.94
N SER A 66 18.62 39.76 -33.18
CA SER A 66 18.38 40.97 -32.39
C SER A 66 18.10 40.61 -30.92
N PRO A 67 18.41 41.49 -29.95
CA PRO A 67 18.12 41.21 -28.54
C PRO A 67 16.65 40.85 -28.28
N LYS A 68 15.72 41.54 -28.96
CA LYS A 68 14.27 41.29 -28.85
C LYS A 68 13.86 39.93 -29.44
N ALA A 69 14.46 39.52 -30.57
CA ALA A 69 14.20 38.22 -31.17
C ALA A 69 14.76 37.07 -30.32
N ARG A 70 15.96 37.23 -29.74
CA ARG A 70 16.52 36.26 -28.78
C ARG A 70 15.63 36.09 -27.55
N ASP A 71 15.15 37.20 -26.98
CA ASP A 71 14.27 37.18 -25.81
C ASP A 71 12.94 36.47 -26.09
N VAL A 72 12.30 36.76 -27.23
CA VAL A 72 11.04 36.09 -27.65
C VAL A 72 11.24 34.60 -27.85
N LEU A 73 12.28 34.20 -28.58
CA LEU A 73 12.58 32.79 -28.83
C LEU A 73 12.91 32.04 -27.52
N ALA A 74 13.74 32.61 -26.65
CA ALA A 74 14.08 32.03 -25.36
C ALA A 74 12.84 31.85 -24.47
N LYS A 75 11.97 32.87 -24.39
CA LYS A 75 10.70 32.80 -23.65
C LYS A 75 9.75 31.75 -24.23
N ALA A 76 9.77 31.55 -25.54
CA ALA A 76 8.89 30.60 -26.20
C ALA A 76 9.39 29.15 -26.03
N ALA A 77 10.70 28.90 -26.14
CA ALA A 77 11.30 27.59 -25.87
C ALA A 77 11.17 27.18 -24.40
N ALA A 78 11.31 28.13 -23.47
CA ALA A 78 11.12 27.90 -22.04
C ALA A 78 9.68 27.50 -21.66
N GLN A 79 8.70 27.76 -22.53
CA GLN A 79 7.32 27.32 -22.31
C GLN A 79 7.08 25.85 -22.70
N VAL A 80 8.03 25.21 -23.38
CA VAL A 80 7.92 23.79 -23.71
C VAL A 80 8.46 22.97 -22.52
N PRO A 81 7.64 22.14 -21.87
CA PRO A 81 8.01 21.48 -20.61
C PRO A 81 9.06 20.42 -20.88
N ARG A 82 10.09 20.39 -20.02
CA ARG A 82 11.10 19.31 -19.99
C ARG A 82 10.89 18.35 -18.82
N GLU A 83 10.01 18.71 -17.90
CA GLU A 83 9.60 18.00 -16.69
C GLU A 83 8.07 18.05 -16.57
N LEU A 84 7.53 17.25 -15.65
CA LEU A 84 6.11 17.28 -15.31
C LEU A 84 5.77 18.56 -14.56
N MET A 85 4.71 19.25 -15.01
CA MET A 85 4.09 20.37 -14.31
C MET A 85 2.59 20.16 -14.23
N VAL A 86 2.01 20.32 -13.05
CA VAL A 86 0.56 20.33 -12.86
C VAL A 86 0.11 21.78 -12.70
N THR A 87 -0.81 22.22 -13.56
CA THR A 87 -1.26 23.62 -13.61
C THR A 87 -2.66 23.82 -13.06
N ALA A 88 -3.48 22.78 -13.05
CA ALA A 88 -4.82 22.82 -12.48
C ALA A 88 -5.28 21.42 -12.08
N MET A 89 -6.27 21.39 -11.21
CA MET A 89 -7.00 20.19 -10.83
C MET A 89 -8.48 20.57 -10.69
N GLY A 90 -9.35 19.72 -11.21
CA GLY A 90 -10.79 19.94 -11.12
C GLY A 90 -11.54 18.62 -11.26
N ARG A 91 -12.88 18.68 -11.33
CA ARG A 91 -13.74 17.48 -11.45
C ARG A 91 -13.40 16.58 -12.63
N SER A 92 -12.79 17.14 -13.68
CA SER A 92 -12.38 16.39 -14.86
C SER A 92 -11.04 15.66 -14.69
N GLY A 93 -10.28 15.93 -13.63
CA GLY A 93 -8.95 15.35 -13.35
C GLY A 93 -7.85 16.42 -13.28
N PHE A 94 -6.61 15.97 -13.30
CA PHE A 94 -5.42 16.82 -13.35
C PHE A 94 -5.18 17.35 -14.76
N GLU A 95 -4.70 18.59 -14.82
CA GLU A 95 -4.26 19.27 -16.04
C GLU A 95 -2.87 19.83 -15.84
N GLY A 96 -2.09 19.83 -16.91
CA GLY A 96 -0.72 20.28 -16.83
C GLY A 96 0.04 20.12 -18.12
N ARG A 97 1.35 20.08 -17.98
CA ARG A 97 2.28 19.95 -19.08
C ARG A 97 3.37 18.92 -18.78
N ALA A 98 3.78 18.17 -19.79
CA ALA A 98 4.91 17.24 -19.77
C ALA A 98 5.52 17.15 -21.18
N ARG A 99 6.55 16.32 -21.40
CA ARG A 99 7.09 16.16 -22.76
C ARG A 99 6.06 15.50 -23.66
N ALA A 100 6.13 15.81 -24.95
CA ALA A 100 5.12 15.38 -25.90
C ALA A 100 5.07 13.84 -26.00
N GLY A 101 3.91 13.26 -25.69
CA GLY A 101 3.71 11.82 -25.72
C GLY A 101 4.12 11.07 -24.45
N ASP A 102 4.58 11.76 -23.40
CA ASP A 102 4.81 11.15 -22.08
C ASP A 102 3.51 10.61 -21.48
N THR A 103 3.63 9.49 -20.78
CA THR A 103 2.54 8.95 -19.96
C THR A 103 2.61 9.59 -18.58
N ILE A 104 1.46 9.97 -18.03
CA ILE A 104 1.37 10.53 -16.68
C ILE A 104 0.98 9.40 -15.74
N GLU A 105 1.82 9.14 -14.75
CA GLU A 105 1.58 8.18 -13.68
C GLU A 105 1.34 8.92 -12.37
N ALA A 106 0.43 8.40 -11.54
CA ALA A 106 0.12 8.97 -10.24
C ALA A 106 -0.26 7.92 -9.19
N VAL A 107 0.01 8.24 -7.93
CA VAL A 107 -0.39 7.48 -6.74
C VAL A 107 -0.93 8.45 -5.69
N ASN A 108 -2.02 8.08 -5.02
CA ASN A 108 -2.60 8.88 -3.93
C ASN A 108 -1.93 8.49 -2.61
N LEU A 109 -1.10 9.39 -2.07
CA LEU A 109 -0.39 9.13 -0.83
C LEU A 109 -1.33 9.30 0.38
N THR A 110 -2.31 10.19 0.37
CA THR A 110 -3.15 10.42 1.57
C THR A 110 -4.00 9.20 1.97
N THR A 111 -4.34 8.30 1.03
CA THR A 111 -5.08 7.05 1.33
C THR A 111 -4.19 5.87 1.73
N ALA A 112 -2.87 5.95 1.48
CA ALA A 112 -1.93 4.86 1.67
C ALA A 112 -1.65 4.42 3.14
N PRO A 113 -1.83 5.26 4.19
CA PRO A 113 -1.64 4.81 5.57
C PRO A 113 -2.68 3.78 6.02
N ALA A 114 -3.90 3.82 5.46
CA ALA A 114 -4.98 2.88 5.77
C ALA A 114 -5.16 1.81 4.67
N GLY A 115 -4.24 1.73 3.71
CA GLY A 115 -4.28 0.77 2.60
C GLY A 115 -2.92 0.15 2.32
N ARG A 116 -2.88 -0.85 1.45
CA ARG A 116 -1.67 -1.56 1.01
C ARG A 116 -1.02 -0.94 -0.24
N ILE A 117 -1.11 0.38 -0.40
CA ILE A 117 -0.55 1.09 -1.57
C ILE A 117 0.95 1.34 -1.36
N PHE A 118 1.78 0.86 -2.30
CA PHE A 118 3.21 1.18 -2.31
C PHE A 118 3.48 2.53 -2.99
N THR A 119 4.48 3.26 -2.51
CA THR A 119 4.81 4.62 -2.97
C THR A 119 5.31 4.69 -4.41
N ASP A 120 5.66 3.55 -5.02
CA ASP A 120 6.11 3.38 -6.40
C ASP A 120 5.08 2.70 -7.32
N GLU A 121 3.99 2.15 -6.77
CA GLU A 121 2.87 1.56 -7.51
C GLU A 121 1.92 2.61 -8.07
N ALA A 122 2.41 3.37 -9.06
CA ALA A 122 1.62 4.42 -9.70
C ALA A 122 0.74 3.90 -10.83
N THR A 123 -0.48 4.45 -10.90
CA THR A 123 -1.44 4.18 -11.96
C THR A 123 -1.22 5.15 -13.12
N ARG A 124 -1.37 4.66 -14.36
CA ARG A 124 -1.37 5.52 -15.54
C ARG A 124 -2.68 6.27 -15.64
N ILE A 125 -2.63 7.58 -15.47
CA ILE A 125 -3.82 8.43 -15.39
C ILE A 125 -4.04 9.29 -16.63
N GLY A 126 -3.04 9.44 -17.49
CA GLY A 126 -3.15 10.28 -18.67
C GLY A 126 -1.94 10.25 -19.59
N LYS A 127 -1.99 11.05 -20.65
CA LYS A 127 -0.90 11.19 -21.61
C LYS A 127 -0.81 12.63 -22.12
N ALA A 128 0.41 13.13 -22.22
CA ALA A 128 0.67 14.42 -22.84
C ALA A 128 0.49 14.37 -24.36
N LYS A 129 -0.25 15.33 -24.90
CA LYS A 129 -0.50 15.49 -26.34
C LYS A 129 0.76 15.97 -27.06
N ALA A 130 0.69 16.08 -28.39
CA ALA A 130 1.80 16.54 -29.23
C ALA A 130 2.26 17.98 -28.87
N ASP A 131 1.38 18.79 -28.29
CA ASP A 131 1.69 20.13 -27.80
C ASP A 131 2.15 20.17 -26.32
N GLY A 132 2.43 19.00 -25.73
CA GLY A 132 2.90 18.85 -24.36
C GLY A 132 1.83 19.02 -23.28
N LEU A 133 0.57 19.29 -23.65
CA LEU A 133 -0.52 19.43 -22.69
C LEU A 133 -1.11 18.07 -22.34
N PHE A 134 -1.36 17.83 -21.05
CA PHE A 134 -2.26 16.78 -20.60
C PHE A 134 -3.45 17.39 -19.85
N SER A 135 -4.57 16.70 -19.93
CA SER A 135 -5.87 17.12 -19.41
C SER A 135 -6.71 15.88 -19.19
N ASN A 136 -7.72 15.97 -18.34
CA ASN A 136 -8.57 14.83 -17.97
C ASN A 136 -7.78 13.64 -17.39
N ALA A 137 -6.62 13.90 -16.77
CA ALA A 137 -5.84 12.84 -16.17
C ALA A 137 -6.47 12.46 -14.82
N LYS A 138 -7.24 11.37 -14.79
CA LYS A 138 -8.06 11.00 -13.62
C LYS A 138 -7.39 9.92 -12.81
N LEU A 139 -7.32 10.16 -11.50
CA LEU A 139 -7.00 9.16 -10.50
C LEU A 139 -8.28 8.95 -9.68
N ASP A 140 -8.73 7.70 -9.58
CA ASP A 140 -9.98 7.39 -8.91
C ASP A 140 -9.87 7.59 -7.39
N GLY A 141 -10.99 7.95 -6.78
CA GLY A 141 -11.09 8.11 -5.33
C GLY A 141 -10.38 9.33 -4.73
N VAL A 142 -9.78 10.22 -5.53
CA VAL A 142 -9.15 11.46 -5.06
C VAL A 142 -10.17 12.42 -4.46
N LYS A 143 -9.86 12.98 -3.29
CA LYS A 143 -10.68 13.93 -2.54
C LYS A 143 -9.94 15.24 -2.27
N GLU A 144 -10.68 16.28 -1.90
CA GLU A 144 -10.12 17.55 -1.40
C GLU A 144 -9.08 17.26 -0.31
N GLY A 145 -7.92 17.91 -0.35
CA GLY A 145 -6.88 17.77 0.66
C GLY A 145 -5.85 16.67 0.38
N ASP A 146 -6.15 15.69 -0.48
CA ASP A 146 -5.24 14.58 -0.78
C ASP A 146 -3.90 15.05 -1.36
N VAL A 147 -2.81 14.38 -0.99
CA VAL A 147 -1.50 14.52 -1.63
C VAL A 147 -1.34 13.43 -2.67
N VAL A 148 -1.36 13.83 -3.95
CA VAL A 148 -1.15 12.93 -5.09
C VAL A 148 0.26 13.10 -5.62
N ARG A 149 1.03 12.01 -5.64
CA ARG A 149 2.39 11.96 -6.16
C ARG A 149 2.35 11.54 -7.62
N MET A 150 2.99 12.31 -8.50
CA MET A 150 2.87 12.20 -9.96
C MET A 150 4.24 12.24 -10.64
N ARG A 151 4.39 11.53 -11.76
CA ARG A 151 5.57 11.65 -12.64
C ARG A 151 5.17 11.52 -14.11
N ALA A 152 6.04 11.99 -15.00
CA ALA A 152 5.94 11.72 -16.42
C ALA A 152 6.91 10.60 -16.80
N VAL A 153 6.42 9.59 -17.52
CA VAL A 153 7.20 8.47 -18.06
C VAL A 153 7.39 8.68 -19.55
N HIS A 154 8.64 8.74 -19.96
CA HIS A 154 9.10 8.92 -21.32
C HIS A 154 8.94 7.64 -22.14
N ARG A 155 8.98 7.77 -23.47
CA ARG A 155 8.84 6.62 -24.39
C ARG A 155 9.98 5.59 -24.29
N ASP A 156 11.14 6.03 -23.82
CA ASP A 156 12.29 5.16 -23.58
C ASP A 156 12.24 4.43 -22.23
N GLY A 157 11.16 4.62 -21.46
CA GLY A 157 10.94 4.00 -20.16
C GLY A 157 11.56 4.76 -18.98
N THR A 158 12.34 5.82 -19.24
CA THR A 158 12.83 6.71 -18.17
C THR A 158 11.72 7.63 -17.67
N SER A 159 11.86 8.19 -16.47
CA SER A 159 10.84 9.08 -15.89
C SER A 159 11.44 10.36 -15.32
N THR A 160 10.60 11.37 -15.17
CA THR A 160 10.92 12.53 -14.35
C THR A 160 11.02 12.16 -12.87
N ASP A 161 11.58 13.05 -12.07
CA ASP A 161 11.41 13.02 -10.63
C ASP A 161 9.92 13.12 -10.26
N TRP A 162 9.62 12.68 -9.05
CA TRP A 162 8.26 12.74 -8.51
C TRP A 162 7.88 14.17 -8.12
N LEU A 163 6.64 14.52 -8.44
CA LEU A 163 5.99 15.76 -8.05
C LEU A 163 4.82 15.45 -7.12
N ASN A 164 4.84 15.98 -5.91
CA ASN A 164 3.68 15.92 -5.02
C ASN A 164 2.76 17.11 -5.26
N VAL A 165 1.47 16.81 -5.46
CA VAL A 165 0.43 17.80 -5.69
C VAL A 165 -0.62 17.65 -4.61
N LYS A 166 -0.81 18.71 -3.82
CA LYS A 166 -1.93 18.78 -2.88
C LYS A 166 -3.20 19.18 -3.65
N VAL A 167 -4.24 18.38 -3.48
CA VAL A 167 -5.50 18.52 -4.17
C VAL A 167 -6.34 19.61 -3.52
N HIS A 168 -6.83 20.53 -4.36
CA HIS A 168 -7.66 21.64 -3.94
C HIS A 168 -8.79 21.89 -4.95
N GLY A 169 -9.95 22.37 -4.46
CA GLY A 169 -11.06 22.82 -5.30
C GLY A 169 -12.05 21.74 -5.77
N LEU A 170 -11.97 20.52 -5.25
CA LEU A 170 -13.00 19.48 -5.44
C LEU A 170 -14.18 19.63 -4.47
N SER A 171 -13.92 20.08 -3.24
CA SER A 171 -14.91 20.29 -2.18
C SER A 171 -14.57 21.56 -1.40
N PRO A 172 -15.56 22.30 -0.85
CA PRO A 172 -15.28 23.43 0.03
C PRO A 172 -14.54 23.05 1.32
N THR A 173 -14.64 21.79 1.75
CA THR A 173 -13.96 21.24 2.94
C THR A 173 -13.52 19.80 2.72
N ASP A 174 -12.30 19.46 3.13
CA ASP A 174 -11.99 18.09 3.56
C ASP A 174 -12.49 17.93 5.01
N THR A 175 -12.83 16.71 5.43
CA THR A 175 -13.32 16.44 6.79
C THR A 175 -12.62 15.23 7.42
N ARG A 176 -11.66 14.64 6.71
CA ARG A 176 -10.96 13.44 7.15
C ARG A 176 -9.84 13.81 8.13
N GLU A 177 -9.64 12.96 9.11
CA GLU A 177 -8.47 13.03 9.98
C GLU A 177 -7.28 12.34 9.32
N ALA A 178 -6.07 12.83 9.60
CA ALA A 178 -4.85 12.12 9.25
C ALA A 178 -4.84 10.72 9.91
N ALA A 179 -4.48 9.70 9.14
CA ALA A 179 -4.32 8.33 9.60
C ALA A 179 -2.84 7.99 9.79
N VAL A 180 -2.53 7.09 10.72
CA VAL A 180 -1.16 6.65 11.00
C VAL A 180 -1.05 5.13 11.01
N ALA A 181 -0.14 4.60 10.20
CA ALA A 181 0.23 3.19 10.14
C ALA A 181 1.27 2.88 11.22
N LEU A 182 0.84 2.69 12.47
CA LEU A 182 1.75 2.41 13.59
C LEU A 182 2.53 1.11 13.43
N ASP A 183 1.97 0.15 12.71
CA ASP A 183 2.56 -1.14 12.36
C ASP A 183 3.81 -0.99 11.47
N ARG A 184 4.03 0.20 10.90
CA ARG A 184 5.20 0.57 10.07
C ARG A 184 6.26 1.38 10.83
N ILE A 185 6.03 1.69 12.12
CA ILE A 185 6.94 2.47 12.96
C ILE A 185 7.74 1.55 13.88
N ALA A 186 9.07 1.65 13.83
CA ALA A 186 9.95 1.02 14.81
C ALA A 186 10.42 1.99 15.89
N LEU A 187 10.48 1.52 17.13
CA LEU A 187 11.15 2.19 18.24
C LEU A 187 12.23 1.28 18.83
N GLU A 188 13.47 1.74 18.89
CA GLU A 188 14.58 0.95 19.47
C GLU A 188 15.39 1.77 20.47
N ALA A 189 15.63 1.23 21.67
CA ALA A 189 16.44 1.90 22.68
C ALA A 189 17.93 1.88 22.32
N THR A 190 18.54 3.05 22.14
CA THR A 190 19.95 3.20 21.73
C THR A 190 20.93 3.34 22.91
N GLY A 191 20.61 2.73 24.06
CA GLY A 191 21.47 2.68 25.25
C GLY A 191 21.72 4.01 26.00
N ARG A 192 21.41 5.17 25.42
CA ARG A 192 21.69 6.52 25.98
C ARG A 192 20.43 7.26 26.46
N GLY A 193 19.40 6.55 26.93
CA GLY A 193 18.10 7.17 27.27
C GLY A 193 17.40 7.78 26.05
N LYS A 194 17.75 7.29 24.86
CA LYS A 194 17.18 7.64 23.58
C LYS A 194 16.57 6.41 22.95
N VAL A 195 15.55 6.65 22.15
CA VAL A 195 14.84 5.66 21.35
C VAL A 195 14.93 6.14 19.90
N SER A 196 15.52 5.37 18.98
CA SER A 196 15.45 5.66 17.55
C SER A 196 14.04 5.40 17.05
N VAL A 197 13.60 6.21 16.10
CA VAL A 197 12.38 5.97 15.32
C VAL A 197 12.83 5.55 13.92
N THR A 198 12.28 4.46 13.39
CA THR A 198 12.68 3.94 12.07
C THR A 198 11.45 3.55 11.26
N ASN A 199 11.52 3.75 9.95
CA ASN A 199 10.53 3.23 9.01
C ASN A 199 10.78 1.73 8.80
N LEU A 200 9.84 0.87 9.18
CA LEU A 200 9.97 -0.58 8.99
C LEU A 200 9.83 -0.99 7.52
N ASN A 201 9.14 -0.17 6.73
CA ASN A 201 8.97 -0.36 5.30
C ASN A 201 9.18 1.01 4.64
N THR A 202 10.25 1.15 3.85
CA THR A 202 10.54 2.42 3.15
C THR A 202 9.69 2.62 1.89
N SER A 203 9.07 1.54 1.39
CA SER A 203 8.23 1.58 0.20
C SER A 203 6.77 1.90 0.54
N ARG A 204 6.39 1.90 1.83
CA ARG A 204 5.04 2.23 2.33
C ARG A 204 5.12 3.28 3.42
N GLN A 205 4.37 4.36 3.24
CA GLN A 205 4.40 5.51 4.15
C GLN A 205 3.73 5.26 5.51
N ILE A 206 4.12 6.06 6.51
CA ILE A 206 3.59 6.03 7.88
C ILE A 206 2.27 6.81 7.99
N SER A 207 2.20 7.99 7.39
CA SER A 207 1.00 8.84 7.32
C SER A 207 1.08 9.65 6.03
N GLU A 208 0.13 10.53 5.74
CA GLU A 208 0.24 11.45 4.61
C GLU A 208 1.47 12.37 4.70
N PRO A 209 2.03 12.80 3.54
CA PRO A 209 3.17 13.71 3.50
C PRO A 209 2.96 14.99 4.30
N GLY A 210 3.96 15.37 5.10
CA GLY A 210 3.91 16.57 5.93
C GLY A 210 3.08 16.45 7.22
N ALA A 211 2.42 15.31 7.48
CA ALA A 211 1.74 15.08 8.74
C ALA A 211 2.72 15.13 9.92
N VAL A 212 2.23 15.60 11.07
CA VAL A 212 3.00 15.72 12.31
C VAL A 212 2.57 14.65 13.29
N LEU A 213 3.49 13.77 13.67
CA LEU A 213 3.27 12.75 14.70
C LEU A 213 3.78 13.27 16.04
N GLN A 214 2.92 13.23 17.06
CA GLN A 214 3.28 13.47 18.46
C GLN A 214 3.42 12.16 19.22
N PHE A 215 4.63 11.85 19.65
CA PHE A 215 4.94 10.78 20.56
C PHE A 215 4.91 11.28 22.00
N ARG A 216 4.03 10.72 22.84
CA ARG A 216 4.01 10.95 24.28
C ARG A 216 4.46 9.70 25.00
N ASN A 217 5.63 9.76 25.62
CA ASN A 217 6.10 8.69 26.50
C ASN A 217 5.14 8.56 27.69
N LEU A 218 4.49 7.41 27.85
CA LEU A 218 3.47 7.19 28.88
C LEU A 218 4.06 7.14 30.28
N ARG A 219 5.33 6.74 30.42
CA ARG A 219 6.01 6.72 31.72
C ARG A 219 6.42 8.11 32.17
N THR A 220 6.97 8.94 31.29
CA THR A 220 7.52 10.26 31.66
C THR A 220 6.57 11.42 31.39
N GLY A 221 5.53 11.21 30.59
CA GLY A 221 4.67 12.27 30.06
C GLY A 221 5.33 13.14 28.99
N GLN A 222 6.60 12.92 28.65
CA GLN A 222 7.33 13.74 27.70
C GLN A 222 6.76 13.60 26.29
N LYS A 223 6.61 14.74 25.61
CA LYS A 223 6.11 14.82 24.22
C LYS A 223 7.24 15.17 23.26
N THR A 224 7.25 14.53 22.09
CA THR A 224 8.12 14.86 20.95
C THR A 224 7.27 14.85 19.69
N GLN A 225 7.39 15.90 18.88
CA GLN A 225 6.71 15.98 17.59
C GLN A 225 7.70 15.75 16.46
N VAL A 226 7.30 15.02 15.43
CA VAL A 226 8.09 14.71 14.25
C VAL A 226 7.23 14.93 13.02
N THR A 227 7.70 15.78 12.11
CA THR A 227 7.05 15.99 10.81
C THR A 227 7.54 14.95 9.83
N LEU A 228 6.62 14.29 9.13
CA LEU A 228 6.96 13.33 8.08
C LEU A 228 7.37 14.03 6.80
N ASN A 229 8.26 13.40 6.04
CA ASN A 229 8.79 13.93 4.80
C ASN A 229 7.79 13.87 3.64
N ASP A 230 8.27 14.16 2.44
CA ASP A 230 7.49 14.24 1.21
C ASP A 230 6.89 12.90 0.76
N VAL A 231 7.36 11.77 1.30
CA VAL A 231 6.75 10.45 1.09
C VAL A 231 6.03 9.94 2.33
N GLY A 232 5.74 10.81 3.31
CA GLY A 232 4.99 10.42 4.50
C GLY A 232 5.75 9.46 5.42
N SER A 233 7.08 9.56 5.46
CA SER A 233 7.96 8.73 6.28
C SER A 233 8.83 9.58 7.22
N PHE A 234 9.46 8.96 8.21
CA PHE A 234 10.46 9.64 9.04
C PHE A 234 11.75 9.86 8.26
N ASP A 235 12.41 10.99 8.47
CA ASP A 235 13.80 11.14 8.04
C ASP A 235 14.74 10.29 8.89
N ASP A 236 15.93 10.00 8.36
CA ASP A 236 16.94 9.23 9.08
C ASP A 236 17.37 9.93 10.38
N GLY A 237 17.54 9.14 11.44
CA GLY A 237 18.09 9.62 12.71
C GLY A 237 17.09 10.31 13.64
N VAL A 238 15.79 10.22 13.38
CA VAL A 238 14.75 10.66 14.32
C VAL A 238 14.91 9.90 15.65
N THR A 239 14.90 10.63 16.77
CA THR A 239 15.01 10.04 18.11
C THR A 239 14.02 10.64 19.10
N LEU A 240 13.50 9.79 19.99
CA LEU A 240 12.67 10.15 21.14
C LEU A 240 13.48 10.00 22.43
N ARG A 241 13.04 10.65 23.51
CA ARG A 241 13.56 10.36 24.85
C ARG A 241 12.78 9.20 25.46
N GLY A 242 13.50 8.16 25.85
CA GLY A 242 12.89 6.96 26.42
C GLY A 242 13.92 5.87 26.68
N ARG A 243 13.43 4.72 27.12
CA ARG A 243 14.22 3.51 27.37
C ARG A 243 13.43 2.26 27.00
N LYS A 244 14.10 1.11 27.03
CA LYS A 244 13.49 -0.21 26.91
C LYS A 244 12.29 -0.34 27.86
N GLY A 245 11.18 -0.89 27.36
CA GLY A 245 9.91 -1.03 28.09
C GLY A 245 9.04 0.22 28.15
N ASP A 246 9.49 1.37 27.65
CA ASP A 246 8.62 2.53 27.55
C ASP A 246 7.55 2.30 26.46
N THR A 247 6.33 2.78 26.70
CA THR A 247 5.29 2.85 25.68
C THR A 247 5.04 4.30 25.31
N PHE A 248 4.90 4.57 24.02
CA PHE A 248 4.55 5.89 23.50
C PHE A 248 3.12 5.87 22.97
N ALA A 249 2.30 6.78 23.48
CA ALA A 249 1.07 7.14 22.79
C ALA A 249 1.41 7.97 21.56
N VAL A 250 0.79 7.65 20.43
CA VAL A 250 1.01 8.38 19.18
C VAL A 250 -0.29 9.08 18.79
N ALA A 251 -0.18 10.38 18.50
CA ALA A 251 -1.22 11.16 17.83
C ALA A 251 -0.65 11.70 16.53
N VAL A 252 -1.48 11.87 15.51
CA VAL A 252 -1.08 12.43 14.21
C VAL A 252 -1.93 13.66 13.90
N THR A 253 -1.36 14.64 13.19
CA THR A 253 -2.12 15.77 12.64
C THR A 253 -1.70 16.21 11.25
N ASP A 254 -2.67 16.61 10.43
CA ASP A 254 -2.48 17.28 9.13
C ASP A 254 -2.40 18.81 9.24
N GLY A 255 -2.59 19.35 10.45
CA GLY A 255 -2.64 20.79 10.73
C GLY A 255 -3.95 21.49 10.32
N VAL A 256 -4.95 20.76 9.84
CA VAL A 256 -6.24 21.32 9.38
C VAL A 256 -7.39 20.86 10.26
N HIS A 257 -7.51 19.56 10.54
CA HIS A 257 -8.71 19.01 11.20
C HIS A 257 -8.43 18.55 12.64
N ASN A 258 -7.33 17.87 12.87
CA ASN A 258 -6.93 17.32 14.17
C ASN A 258 -5.83 18.17 14.85
N VAL A 259 -6.02 19.49 14.81
CA VAL A 259 -5.06 20.52 15.29
C VAL A 259 -4.74 20.46 16.78
N GLY A 260 -5.57 19.77 17.56
CA GLY A 260 -5.46 19.76 19.01
C GLY A 260 -4.23 19.02 19.52
N LEU A 261 -3.82 17.92 18.87
CA LEU A 261 -2.87 16.93 19.42
C LEU A 261 -3.12 16.63 20.92
N ARG A 262 -4.35 16.87 21.38
CA ARG A 262 -4.66 17.14 22.79
C ARG A 262 -5.23 15.90 23.45
N GLU A 263 -6.20 15.23 22.83
CA GLU A 263 -6.73 13.90 23.16
C GLU A 263 -7.36 13.40 21.84
N GLU A 264 -7.06 12.22 21.29
CA GLU A 264 -7.32 10.87 21.80
C GLU A 264 -6.13 9.94 21.55
N LEU A 265 -5.83 9.06 22.50
CA LEU A 265 -4.93 7.91 22.30
C LEU A 265 -5.58 6.95 21.31
N LYS A 266 -5.28 7.04 20.01
CA LYS A 266 -5.80 6.06 19.04
C LYS A 266 -4.94 4.81 18.95
N ALA A 267 -3.63 4.89 19.19
CA ALA A 267 -2.77 3.71 19.15
C ALA A 267 -1.41 3.92 19.87
N ARG A 268 -0.68 2.82 20.14
CA ARG A 268 0.53 2.80 21.00
C ARG A 268 1.69 2.12 20.27
N VAL A 269 2.91 2.63 20.45
CA VAL A 269 4.14 1.95 20.03
C VAL A 269 5.03 1.72 21.24
N ALA A 270 5.42 0.47 21.47
CA ALA A 270 6.32 0.12 22.57
C ALA A 270 7.79 0.28 22.15
N VAL A 271 8.66 0.44 23.13
CA VAL A 271 10.09 0.20 22.95
C VAL A 271 10.33 -1.21 23.48
N PRO A 272 10.71 -2.17 22.63
CA PRO A 272 10.94 -3.53 23.07
C PRO A 272 11.84 -3.55 24.31
N GLU A 273 11.49 -4.36 25.31
CA GLU A 273 12.29 -4.51 26.53
C GLU A 273 13.69 -5.11 26.25
N GLY A 274 13.91 -5.58 25.02
CA GLY A 274 14.98 -6.50 24.69
C GLY A 274 14.68 -7.87 25.31
N SER A 275 15.31 -8.91 24.78
CA SER A 275 15.33 -10.21 25.42
C SER A 275 16.04 -10.08 26.76
N GLY A 276 15.27 -9.95 27.85
CA GLY A 276 15.74 -10.39 29.16
C GLY A 276 16.23 -11.83 29.06
N ARG A 277 17.01 -12.31 30.02
CA ARG A 277 17.54 -13.68 30.03
C ARG A 277 16.38 -14.67 29.83
N ARG A 278 16.19 -15.07 28.57
CA ARG A 278 15.11 -15.91 28.09
C ARG A 278 15.61 -17.33 28.21
N VAL A 279 14.84 -18.18 28.87
CA VAL A 279 15.04 -19.62 28.71
C VAL A 279 14.37 -19.93 27.39
N ASP A 280 15.18 -20.14 26.36
CA ASP A 280 14.70 -20.68 25.10
C ASP A 280 14.15 -22.07 25.41
N LEU A 281 12.82 -22.21 25.40
CA LEU A 281 12.17 -23.49 25.71
C LEU A 281 12.20 -24.38 24.47
N ILE A 282 11.93 -23.78 23.31
CA ILE A 282 11.87 -24.43 22.01
C ILE A 282 12.40 -23.45 20.96
N ALA A 283 13.30 -23.94 20.10
CA ALA A 283 13.84 -23.14 19.01
C ALA A 283 12.74 -22.63 18.07
N ASP A 284 12.73 -21.33 17.83
CA ASP A 284 11.75 -20.69 16.93
C ASP A 284 12.05 -20.98 15.45
N PRO A 285 11.01 -21.18 14.60
CA PRO A 285 11.19 -21.18 13.16
C PRO A 285 11.75 -19.82 12.72
N ALA A 286 12.71 -19.84 11.79
CA ALA A 286 13.33 -18.61 11.33
C ALA A 286 12.29 -17.69 10.64
N PRO A 287 12.38 -16.36 10.80
CA PRO A 287 11.37 -15.43 10.30
C PRO A 287 11.40 -15.35 8.76
N PHE A 288 10.46 -14.67 8.11
CA PHE A 288 10.47 -14.47 6.66
C PHE A 288 11.80 -13.85 6.20
N ARG A 289 12.30 -14.20 5.00
CA ARG A 289 13.65 -13.78 4.55
C ARG A 289 13.88 -12.27 4.58
N GLU A 290 12.84 -11.49 4.27
CA GLU A 290 12.92 -10.02 4.27
C GLU A 290 13.02 -9.43 5.67
N GLU A 291 12.73 -10.22 6.68
CA GLU A 291 12.74 -9.87 8.09
C GLU A 291 14.03 -10.33 8.78
N ARG A 292 15.00 -10.81 8.00
CA ARG A 292 16.35 -11.19 8.45
C ARG A 292 17.38 -10.15 8.05
N ASN A 293 18.38 -9.95 8.91
CA ASN A 293 19.59 -9.21 8.61
C ASN A 293 20.42 -9.97 7.55
N LYS A 294 21.42 -9.30 6.95
CA LYS A 294 22.32 -9.93 5.96
C LYS A 294 23.09 -11.13 6.50
N ASP A 295 23.27 -11.21 7.82
CA ASP A 295 23.93 -12.31 8.52
C ASP A 295 22.97 -13.44 8.91
N GLY A 296 21.69 -13.35 8.52
CA GLY A 296 20.65 -14.35 8.79
C GLY A 296 19.96 -14.19 10.15
N THR A 297 20.39 -13.26 11.00
CA THR A 297 19.73 -13.02 12.29
C THR A 297 18.38 -12.32 12.13
N PRO A 298 17.38 -12.56 13.00
CA PRO A 298 16.11 -11.84 12.95
C PRO A 298 16.27 -10.32 13.13
N LYS A 299 15.54 -9.52 12.34
CA LYS A 299 15.40 -8.06 12.55
C LYS A 299 14.47 -7.74 13.73
N PHE A 300 13.53 -8.64 14.02
CA PHE A 300 12.51 -8.47 15.03
C PHE A 300 12.84 -9.25 16.31
N ALA A 301 12.52 -8.66 17.45
CA ALA A 301 12.69 -9.30 18.74
C ALA A 301 11.61 -10.36 18.97
N LEU A 302 11.93 -11.34 19.81
CA LEU A 302 10.97 -12.30 20.33
C LEU A 302 10.40 -11.79 21.66
N HIS A 303 9.12 -12.01 21.89
CA HIS A 303 8.44 -11.68 23.14
C HIS A 303 7.55 -12.83 23.58
N ARG A 304 7.61 -13.18 24.87
CA ARG A 304 6.78 -14.23 25.46
C ARG A 304 5.36 -13.72 25.69
N PHE A 305 4.40 -14.40 25.10
CA PHE A 305 2.99 -14.24 25.41
C PHE A 305 2.55 -15.30 26.44
N THR A 306 1.63 -14.92 27.31
CA THR A 306 1.13 -15.67 28.49
C THR A 306 -0.37 -15.49 28.67
N GLY A 307 -1.06 -14.97 27.65
CA GLY A 307 -2.51 -14.89 27.64
C GLY A 307 -3.15 -16.27 27.48
N PRO A 308 -4.49 -16.33 27.53
CA PRO A 308 -5.20 -17.59 27.41
C PRO A 308 -4.98 -18.24 26.04
N MET A 309 -4.91 -19.56 25.99
CA MET A 309 -4.84 -20.29 24.73
C MET A 309 -6.06 -19.99 23.84
N ILE A 310 -7.26 -20.04 24.44
CA ILE A 310 -8.54 -19.71 23.80
C ILE A 310 -9.35 -18.84 24.78
N ARG A 311 -9.97 -17.77 24.28
CA ARG A 311 -10.77 -16.81 25.04
C ARG A 311 -12.17 -16.72 24.43
N ASP A 312 -13.20 -16.97 25.23
CA ASP A 312 -14.61 -16.86 24.81
C ASP A 312 -15.03 -17.78 23.63
N GLY A 313 -14.20 -18.75 23.27
CA GLY A 313 -14.46 -19.73 22.21
C GLY A 313 -13.53 -19.52 21.01
N VAL A 314 -13.59 -20.42 20.03
CA VAL A 314 -12.88 -20.23 18.76
C VAL A 314 -13.85 -19.58 17.78
N SER A 315 -13.45 -18.47 17.19
CA SER A 315 -14.29 -17.65 16.34
C SER A 315 -13.50 -17.17 15.11
N PRO A 316 -14.15 -17.02 13.94
CA PRO A 316 -13.52 -16.40 12.77
C PRO A 316 -12.99 -15.00 13.06
N LYS A 317 -13.57 -14.28 14.03
CA LYS A 317 -13.13 -12.93 14.42
C LYS A 317 -11.75 -12.91 15.05
N ASP A 318 -11.32 -14.03 15.65
CA ASP A 318 -10.03 -14.14 16.29
C ASP A 318 -8.90 -14.34 15.27
N VAL A 319 -9.21 -14.24 13.96
CA VAL A 319 -8.24 -14.49 12.89
C VAL A 319 -7.77 -13.20 12.26
N GLN A 320 -6.55 -12.76 12.57
CA GLN A 320 -5.91 -11.65 11.87
C GLN A 320 -4.57 -12.11 11.31
N GLN A 321 -4.45 -12.09 9.99
CA GLN A 321 -3.18 -12.29 9.30
C GLN A 321 -2.18 -11.20 9.71
N GLY A 322 -0.92 -11.60 9.87
CA GLY A 322 0.17 -10.68 10.16
C GLY A 322 0.95 -10.24 8.93
N TRP A 323 2.25 -10.03 9.08
CA TRP A 323 3.17 -9.63 8.03
C TRP A 323 3.75 -10.84 7.28
N LEU A 324 2.88 -11.64 6.68
CA LEU A 324 3.29 -12.81 5.92
C LEU A 324 2.36 -13.00 4.73
N ASP A 325 2.90 -13.43 3.59
CA ASP A 325 2.14 -13.67 2.37
C ASP A 325 1.58 -15.11 2.37
N ASP A 326 0.87 -15.44 3.45
CA ASP A 326 0.34 -16.78 3.72
C ASP A 326 -1.19 -16.80 3.82
N CYS A 327 -1.88 -15.84 3.21
CA CYS A 327 -3.33 -15.60 3.38
C CYS A 327 -4.24 -16.83 3.33
N TYR A 328 -3.84 -17.86 2.58
CA TYR A 328 -4.49 -19.17 2.53
C TYR A 328 -4.63 -19.82 3.92
N PHE A 329 -3.63 -19.69 4.78
CA PHE A 329 -3.62 -20.25 6.13
C PHE A 329 -4.64 -19.60 7.06
N PRO A 330 -4.59 -18.28 7.35
CA PRO A 330 -5.61 -17.64 8.18
C PRO A 330 -7.00 -17.71 7.52
N ALA A 331 -7.13 -17.63 6.19
CA ALA A 331 -8.43 -17.79 5.54
C ALA A 331 -9.03 -19.19 5.80
N ALA A 332 -8.23 -20.24 5.73
CA ALA A 332 -8.65 -21.60 6.06
C ALA A 332 -9.00 -21.74 7.54
N MET A 333 -8.16 -21.24 8.45
CA MET A 333 -8.41 -21.29 9.90
C MET A 333 -9.71 -20.55 10.29
N ALA A 334 -9.99 -19.39 9.68
CA ALA A 334 -11.25 -18.66 9.89
C ALA A 334 -12.47 -19.43 9.36
N ALA A 335 -12.35 -20.08 8.20
CA ALA A 335 -13.43 -20.92 7.66
C ALA A 335 -13.71 -22.13 8.56
N ILE A 336 -12.67 -22.79 9.08
CA ILE A 336 -12.80 -23.89 10.04
C ILE A 336 -13.41 -23.38 11.36
N ALA A 337 -12.99 -22.22 11.86
CA ALA A 337 -13.55 -21.61 13.07
C ALA A 337 -15.05 -21.35 12.94
N ALA A 338 -15.54 -21.03 11.73
CA ALA A 338 -16.95 -20.74 11.48
C ALA A 338 -17.83 -21.99 11.56
N CYS A 339 -17.37 -23.13 11.04
CA CYS A 339 -18.21 -24.33 10.89
C CYS A 339 -17.82 -25.51 11.79
N GLN A 340 -16.55 -25.60 12.19
CA GLN A 340 -15.97 -26.72 12.95
C GLN A 340 -14.95 -26.24 14.02
N PRO A 341 -15.31 -25.32 14.93
CA PRO A 341 -14.37 -24.76 15.94
C PRO A 341 -13.76 -25.82 16.87
N GLU A 342 -14.46 -26.94 17.09
CA GLU A 342 -13.93 -28.06 17.88
C GLU A 342 -12.74 -28.77 17.22
N ALA A 343 -12.59 -28.70 15.89
CA ALA A 343 -11.40 -29.21 15.22
C ALA A 343 -10.16 -28.42 15.62
N ILE A 344 -10.25 -27.09 15.65
CA ILE A 344 -9.18 -26.19 16.11
C ILE A 344 -8.84 -26.46 17.57
N LYS A 345 -9.85 -26.57 18.45
CA LYS A 345 -9.61 -26.88 19.87
C LYS A 345 -8.82 -28.17 20.07
N ARG A 346 -9.10 -29.21 19.28
CA ARG A 346 -8.41 -30.51 19.35
C ARG A 346 -6.97 -30.48 18.85
N MET A 347 -6.56 -29.44 18.11
CA MET A 347 -5.17 -29.32 17.68
C MET A 347 -4.23 -29.07 18.85
N PHE A 348 -4.70 -28.43 19.94
CA PHE A 348 -3.82 -27.91 20.98
C PHE A 348 -3.85 -28.75 22.26
N GLN A 349 -2.66 -28.94 22.81
CA GLN A 349 -2.43 -29.39 24.18
C GLN A 349 -1.49 -28.40 24.87
N ASP A 350 -1.94 -27.81 25.98
CA ASP A 350 -1.08 -27.03 26.87
C ASP A 350 -0.27 -27.99 27.75
N ASN A 351 1.06 -27.89 27.68
CA ASN A 351 1.97 -28.76 28.44
C ASN A 351 2.22 -28.24 29.87
N HIS A 352 1.69 -27.06 30.21
CA HIS A 352 1.78 -26.41 31.52
C HIS A 352 3.21 -26.08 31.98
N ASP A 353 4.16 -26.04 31.05
CA ASP A 353 5.55 -25.63 31.26
C ASP A 353 5.93 -24.38 30.42
N GLY A 354 4.94 -23.78 29.76
CA GLY A 354 5.12 -22.66 28.84
C GLY A 354 5.28 -23.08 27.37
N THR A 355 5.15 -24.37 27.07
CA THR A 355 5.06 -24.93 25.72
C THR A 355 3.66 -25.51 25.42
N TYR A 356 3.38 -25.69 24.14
CA TYR A 356 2.12 -26.19 23.60
C TYR A 356 2.43 -27.19 22.50
N THR A 357 1.77 -28.34 22.51
CA THR A 357 1.79 -29.29 21.39
C THR A 357 0.64 -28.96 20.44
N VAL A 358 0.96 -28.75 19.16
CA VAL A 358 0.00 -28.51 18.08
C VAL A 358 -0.01 -29.72 17.16
N THR A 359 -1.18 -30.30 16.92
CA THR A 359 -1.35 -31.52 16.12
C THR A 359 -2.10 -31.24 14.82
N PHE A 360 -1.44 -31.47 13.70
CA PHE A 360 -2.03 -31.55 12.36
C PHE A 360 -2.36 -33.01 12.01
N GLN A 361 -3.26 -33.25 11.07
CA GLN A 361 -3.83 -34.55 10.67
C GLN A 361 -3.41 -35.00 9.27
N ASP A 362 -2.42 -34.34 8.65
CA ASP A 362 -1.99 -34.64 7.29
C ASP A 362 -1.35 -36.03 7.18
N HIS A 363 -2.01 -36.95 6.45
CA HIS A 363 -1.59 -38.35 6.27
C HIS A 363 -1.24 -39.09 7.59
N GLY A 364 -1.79 -38.64 8.72
CA GLY A 364 -1.45 -39.08 10.07
C GLY A 364 -1.30 -37.89 11.04
N ALA A 365 -1.17 -38.17 12.33
CA ALA A 365 -0.94 -37.12 13.32
C ALA A 365 0.50 -36.58 13.21
N VAL A 366 0.65 -35.29 12.91
CA VAL A 366 1.91 -34.54 12.93
C VAL A 366 1.87 -33.59 14.13
N THR A 367 2.67 -33.89 15.15
CA THR A 367 2.74 -33.11 16.39
C THR A 367 3.97 -32.20 16.39
N ILE A 368 3.77 -30.92 16.65
CA ILE A 368 4.82 -29.92 16.72
C ILE A 368 4.71 -29.20 18.07
N ASP A 369 5.79 -29.22 18.84
CA ASP A 369 5.86 -28.44 20.07
C ASP A 369 6.34 -27.02 19.76
N VAL A 370 5.66 -26.03 20.33
CA VAL A 370 6.00 -24.62 20.23
C VAL A 370 5.87 -23.96 21.60
N ASP A 371 6.62 -22.89 21.84
CA ASP A 371 6.32 -21.99 22.93
C ASP A 371 5.61 -20.72 22.42
N ALA A 372 5.12 -19.90 23.34
CA ALA A 372 4.49 -18.62 23.02
C ALA A 372 5.49 -17.46 22.89
N ASP A 373 6.76 -17.72 22.55
CA ASP A 373 7.65 -16.66 22.07
C ASP A 373 7.33 -16.34 20.62
N LEU A 374 6.86 -15.12 20.37
CA LEU A 374 6.47 -14.69 19.03
C LEU A 374 7.36 -13.54 18.59
N TYR A 375 7.73 -13.52 17.31
CA TYR A 375 8.36 -12.34 16.73
C TYR A 375 7.39 -11.18 16.88
N VAL A 376 7.84 -10.06 17.43
CA VAL A 376 7.00 -8.89 17.65
C VAL A 376 7.49 -7.72 16.84
N ARG A 377 6.51 -7.01 16.30
CA ARG A 377 6.71 -5.65 15.82
C ARG A 377 7.19 -4.80 17.00
N PRO A 378 7.87 -3.68 16.74
CA PRO A 378 8.23 -2.72 17.77
C PRO A 378 7.02 -2.21 18.58
N SER A 379 5.83 -2.17 17.99
CA SER A 379 4.57 -1.89 18.71
C SER A 379 4.28 -2.85 19.88
N GLY A 380 4.94 -4.01 19.92
CA GLY A 380 4.70 -5.11 20.86
C GLY A 380 3.66 -6.11 20.36
N SER A 381 3.04 -5.88 19.20
CA SER A 381 2.11 -6.80 18.56
C SER A 381 2.86 -7.92 17.83
N PRO A 382 2.33 -9.15 17.75
CA PRO A 382 2.91 -10.21 16.92
C PRO A 382 3.17 -9.74 15.48
N LEU A 383 4.28 -10.21 14.92
CA LEU A 383 4.68 -9.95 13.55
C LEU A 383 3.74 -10.67 12.57
N TYR A 384 3.47 -11.94 12.84
CA TYR A 384 2.62 -12.82 12.05
C TYR A 384 1.20 -12.94 12.65
N ALA A 385 0.44 -13.97 12.30
CA ALA A 385 -0.96 -14.10 12.64
C ALA A 385 -1.22 -14.01 14.15
N ARG A 386 -2.33 -13.38 14.50
CA ARG A 386 -2.73 -13.10 15.89
C ARG A 386 -4.24 -13.02 16.05
N SER A 387 -4.69 -13.12 17.30
CA SER A 387 -6.09 -12.92 17.66
C SER A 387 -6.43 -11.48 18.01
N ASP A 388 -7.70 -11.13 17.77
CA ASP A 388 -8.21 -9.76 17.63
C ASP A 388 -8.21 -8.97 18.94
N GLU A 389 -7.11 -8.29 19.20
CA GLU A 389 -7.13 -6.93 19.75
C GLU A 389 -6.05 -6.08 19.07
N PRO A 390 -6.27 -4.82 18.71
CA PRO A 390 -5.19 -3.91 18.33
C PRO A 390 -4.29 -3.66 19.57
N HIS A 391 -3.14 -4.34 19.60
CA HIS A 391 -2.14 -4.32 20.68
C HIS A 391 -2.55 -5.10 21.94
N PRO A 392 -2.76 -6.42 21.84
CA PRO A 392 -3.08 -7.20 23.00
C PRO A 392 -1.86 -7.20 23.94
N GLY A 393 -2.09 -6.95 25.22
CA GLY A 393 -1.05 -7.13 26.21
C GLY A 393 -0.59 -8.59 26.19
N ALA A 394 0.69 -8.84 26.42
CA ALA A 394 1.20 -10.22 26.39
C ALA A 394 0.52 -11.18 27.38
N LYS A 395 -0.21 -10.67 28.37
CA LYS A 395 -1.00 -11.47 29.33
C LYS A 395 -2.47 -11.63 28.97
N THR A 396 -2.95 -10.94 27.94
CA THR A 396 -4.38 -10.90 27.57
C THR A 396 -4.63 -11.40 26.15
N MET A 397 -3.60 -11.45 25.31
CA MET A 397 -3.71 -11.99 23.96
C MET A 397 -4.17 -13.45 23.95
N GLU A 398 -5.19 -13.74 23.18
CA GLU A 398 -5.55 -15.10 22.83
C GLU A 398 -4.51 -15.71 21.87
N LEU A 399 -4.08 -16.95 22.12
CA LEU A 399 -2.86 -17.49 21.51
C LEU A 399 -3.10 -18.48 20.37
N TRP A 400 -4.28 -19.09 20.24
CA TRP A 400 -4.46 -20.27 19.38
C TRP A 400 -4.01 -20.04 17.94
N LEU A 401 -4.32 -18.88 17.33
CA LEU A 401 -3.96 -18.63 15.94
C LEU A 401 -2.44 -18.47 15.77
N SER A 402 -1.81 -17.68 16.62
CA SER A 402 -0.35 -17.48 16.58
C SER A 402 0.42 -18.77 16.83
N LEU A 403 -0.10 -19.63 17.72
CA LEU A 403 0.50 -20.94 17.97
C LEU A 403 0.29 -21.89 16.78
N ALA A 404 -0.88 -21.87 16.13
CA ALA A 404 -1.16 -22.67 14.93
C ALA A 404 -0.18 -22.33 13.80
N GLU A 405 -0.06 -21.04 13.48
CA GLU A 405 0.80 -20.55 12.39
C GLU A 405 2.28 -20.80 12.72
N LYS A 406 2.71 -20.56 13.96
CA LYS A 406 4.08 -20.88 14.40
C LYS A 406 4.40 -22.37 14.25
N ALA A 407 3.48 -23.25 14.66
CA ALA A 407 3.65 -24.70 14.51
C ALA A 407 3.68 -25.13 13.05
N TYR A 408 2.83 -24.51 12.22
CA TYR A 408 2.80 -24.74 10.77
C TYR A 408 4.12 -24.31 10.12
N ALA A 409 4.62 -23.11 10.44
CA ALA A 409 5.93 -22.62 10.02
C ALA A 409 7.08 -23.53 10.49
N ALA A 410 7.03 -24.04 11.72
CA ALA A 410 8.03 -24.97 12.24
C ALA A 410 8.01 -26.32 11.52
N TRP A 411 6.83 -26.84 11.20
CA TRP A 411 6.69 -28.08 10.43
C TRP A 411 7.26 -27.95 9.01
N TYR A 412 6.97 -26.83 8.32
CA TYR A 412 7.49 -26.54 6.99
C TYR A 412 8.93 -25.98 7.01
N GLY A 413 9.49 -25.74 8.19
CA GLY A 413 10.89 -25.39 8.44
C GLY A 413 11.18 -23.92 8.71
N SER A 414 10.33 -22.98 8.27
CA SER A 414 10.42 -21.55 8.63
C SER A 414 9.16 -20.78 8.22
N TYR A 415 9.01 -19.54 8.71
CA TYR A 415 7.98 -18.62 8.18
C TYR A 415 8.20 -18.31 6.69
N ASP A 416 9.46 -18.33 6.23
CA ASP A 416 9.81 -18.20 4.81
C ASP A 416 9.24 -19.33 3.94
N ALA A 417 9.09 -20.53 4.50
CA ALA A 417 8.58 -21.68 3.77
C ALA A 417 7.06 -21.63 3.55
N ILE A 418 6.32 -20.95 4.44
CA ILE A 418 4.86 -20.84 4.36
C ILE A 418 4.39 -19.49 3.78
N GLY A 419 5.26 -18.48 3.76
CA GLY A 419 4.98 -17.11 3.28
C GLY A 419 5.29 -16.87 1.80
N GLN A 420 5.19 -17.89 0.95
CA GLN A 420 5.41 -17.77 -0.50
C GLN A 420 4.15 -18.17 -1.29
N GLY A 421 2.97 -17.99 -0.69
CA GLY A 421 1.70 -18.53 -1.18
C GLY A 421 1.48 -20.00 -0.79
N GLY A 422 0.29 -20.52 -1.08
CA GLY A 422 -0.13 -21.88 -0.73
C GLY A 422 -1.62 -22.11 -0.95
N GLY A 423 -2.08 -23.35 -0.73
CA GLY A 423 -3.47 -23.76 -0.88
C GLY A 423 -4.21 -23.81 0.46
N SER A 424 -5.41 -23.23 0.52
CA SER A 424 -6.29 -23.36 1.71
C SER A 424 -6.81 -24.78 1.87
N ASP A 425 -6.92 -25.53 0.77
CA ASP A 425 -7.23 -26.96 0.73
C ASP A 425 -6.18 -27.83 1.43
N GLU A 426 -4.90 -27.47 1.32
CA GLU A 426 -3.81 -28.13 2.05
C GLU A 426 -3.94 -27.89 3.56
N VAL A 427 -4.30 -26.66 3.96
CA VAL A 427 -4.53 -26.32 5.38
C VAL A 427 -5.78 -27.03 5.91
N PHE A 428 -6.84 -27.15 5.10
CA PHE A 428 -7.99 -27.95 5.49
C PHE A 428 -7.62 -29.42 5.67
N THR A 429 -6.78 -29.97 4.80
CA THR A 429 -6.27 -31.34 4.94
C THR A 429 -5.46 -31.47 6.23
N ALA A 430 -4.55 -30.54 6.49
CA ALA A 430 -3.71 -30.52 7.67
C ALA A 430 -4.49 -30.37 8.97
N VAL A 431 -5.63 -29.68 8.99
CA VAL A 431 -6.41 -29.49 10.24
C VAL A 431 -7.51 -30.53 10.41
N LEU A 432 -8.20 -30.91 9.33
CA LEU A 432 -9.37 -31.78 9.37
C LEU A 432 -9.07 -33.24 9.05
N GLY A 433 -7.91 -33.55 8.47
CA GLY A 433 -7.53 -34.90 8.03
C GLY A 433 -8.39 -35.43 6.88
N LYS A 434 -9.08 -34.53 6.16
CA LYS A 434 -9.89 -34.83 4.99
C LYS A 434 -9.20 -34.29 3.73
N PRO A 435 -9.23 -35.00 2.59
CA PRO A 435 -8.64 -34.48 1.36
C PRO A 435 -9.23 -33.12 0.97
N GLY A 436 -8.34 -32.17 0.72
CA GLY A 436 -8.67 -30.87 0.16
C GLY A 436 -9.17 -30.98 -1.28
N VAL A 437 -10.05 -30.07 -1.67
CA VAL A 437 -10.64 -29.99 -3.01
C VAL A 437 -10.52 -28.56 -3.50
N VAL A 438 -9.95 -28.38 -4.69
CA VAL A 438 -9.90 -27.09 -5.40
C VAL A 438 -10.74 -27.20 -6.66
N GLN A 439 -11.74 -26.33 -6.78
CA GLN A 439 -12.61 -26.24 -7.94
C GLN A 439 -12.36 -24.91 -8.66
N ASP A 440 -11.90 -24.97 -9.91
CA ASP A 440 -11.87 -23.80 -10.79
C ASP A 440 -13.31 -23.35 -11.09
N ILE A 441 -13.59 -22.08 -10.83
CA ILE A 441 -14.87 -21.43 -11.04
C ILE A 441 -14.80 -20.24 -11.98
N LYS A 442 -13.65 -20.01 -12.62
CA LYS A 442 -13.44 -18.87 -13.50
C LYS A 442 -14.43 -18.89 -14.66
N GLY A 443 -15.33 -17.90 -14.69
CA GLY A 443 -16.41 -17.84 -15.68
C GLY A 443 -17.56 -18.83 -15.46
N HIS A 444 -17.58 -19.56 -14.34
CA HIS A 444 -18.55 -20.62 -14.01
C HIS A 444 -19.29 -20.33 -12.69
N VAL A 445 -20.01 -19.20 -12.63
CA VAL A 445 -20.64 -18.67 -11.40
C VAL A 445 -21.70 -19.59 -10.80
N ASP A 446 -22.51 -20.26 -11.62
CA ASP A 446 -23.52 -21.19 -11.11
C ASP A 446 -22.87 -22.42 -10.44
N LEU A 447 -21.75 -22.89 -10.99
CA LEU A 447 -20.96 -23.96 -10.39
C LEU A 447 -20.34 -23.51 -9.07
N ALA A 448 -19.86 -22.25 -8.99
CA ALA A 448 -19.36 -21.67 -7.75
C ALA A 448 -20.44 -21.68 -6.66
N TRP A 449 -21.64 -21.19 -7.00
CA TRP A 449 -22.78 -21.18 -6.08
C TRP A 449 -23.17 -22.57 -5.61
N GLN A 450 -23.28 -23.52 -6.53
CA GLN A 450 -23.59 -24.90 -6.17
C GLN A 450 -22.53 -25.46 -5.22
N THR A 451 -21.26 -25.38 -5.60
CA THR A 451 -20.14 -25.93 -4.81
C THR A 451 -20.07 -25.31 -3.41
N LEU A 452 -20.18 -23.97 -3.32
CA LEU A 452 -20.08 -23.27 -2.03
C LEU A 452 -21.29 -23.58 -1.13
N THR A 453 -22.50 -23.61 -1.68
CA THR A 453 -23.72 -23.82 -0.88
C THR A 453 -23.81 -25.25 -0.38
N GLU A 454 -23.51 -26.25 -1.22
CA GLU A 454 -23.39 -27.65 -0.80
C GLU A 454 -22.37 -27.82 0.32
N ALA A 455 -21.17 -27.22 0.19
CA ALA A 455 -20.15 -27.29 1.23
C ALA A 455 -20.57 -26.59 2.53
N VAL A 456 -21.15 -25.40 2.45
CA VAL A 456 -21.63 -24.65 3.63
C VAL A 456 -22.75 -25.41 4.35
N ASP A 457 -23.72 -25.98 3.62
CA ASP A 457 -24.82 -26.77 4.18
C ASP A 457 -24.32 -28.05 4.88
N ASP A 458 -23.28 -28.68 4.32
CA ASP A 458 -22.60 -29.83 4.92
C ASP A 458 -21.68 -29.45 6.11
N ARG A 459 -21.60 -28.16 6.46
CA ARG A 459 -20.66 -27.60 7.45
C ARG A 459 -19.19 -27.89 7.12
N ARG A 460 -18.84 -27.93 5.84
CA ARG A 460 -17.45 -27.96 5.37
C ARG A 460 -16.93 -26.52 5.26
N PRO A 461 -15.65 -26.27 5.62
CA PRO A 461 -15.07 -24.95 5.42
C PRO A 461 -14.92 -24.64 3.94
N VAL A 462 -15.05 -23.37 3.58
CA VAL A 462 -14.92 -22.90 2.20
C VAL A 462 -14.07 -21.64 2.16
N VAL A 463 -13.13 -21.60 1.24
CA VAL A 463 -12.33 -20.42 0.88
C VAL A 463 -12.48 -20.14 -0.60
N LEU A 464 -12.51 -18.85 -0.96
CA LEU A 464 -12.44 -18.39 -2.35
C LEU A 464 -11.11 -17.69 -2.59
N THR A 465 -10.52 -17.89 -3.77
CA THR A 465 -9.32 -17.14 -4.21
C THR A 465 -9.63 -16.26 -5.40
N THR A 466 -8.94 -15.13 -5.48
CA THR A 466 -9.07 -14.14 -6.56
C THR A 466 -7.98 -14.26 -7.63
N PHE A 467 -8.28 -13.79 -8.84
CA PHE A 467 -7.43 -13.87 -10.05
C PHE A 467 -6.20 -12.90 -10.12
N ASP A 468 -5.20 -13.28 -10.92
CA ASP A 468 -4.09 -12.52 -11.57
C ASP A 468 -2.73 -12.26 -10.85
N GLU A 469 -1.68 -12.30 -11.69
CA GLU A 469 -0.22 -12.40 -11.51
C GLU A 469 0.50 -11.15 -10.95
N SER A 470 -0.20 -10.27 -10.22
CA SER A 470 0.47 -9.17 -9.50
C SER A 470 -0.10 -9.04 -8.09
N HIS A 471 0.69 -9.49 -7.13
CA HIS A 471 0.39 -9.58 -5.71
C HIS A 471 -0.42 -8.38 -5.15
N GLU A 472 -1.50 -8.69 -4.43
CA GLU A 472 -2.25 -7.81 -3.51
C GLU A 472 -2.76 -6.47 -4.06
N LYS A 473 -3.21 -6.40 -5.31
CA LYS A 473 -3.83 -5.18 -5.85
C LYS A 473 -5.34 -5.17 -5.64
N LEU A 474 -5.87 -4.03 -5.22
CA LEU A 474 -7.31 -3.84 -5.19
C LEU A 474 -7.86 -3.88 -6.62
N TYR A 475 -8.83 -4.75 -6.90
CA TYR A 475 -9.61 -4.64 -8.12
C TYR A 475 -10.35 -3.30 -8.09
N ALA A 476 -10.12 -2.49 -9.13
CA ALA A 476 -10.64 -1.14 -9.21
C ALA A 476 -12.14 -1.08 -8.86
N ASP A 477 -12.49 -0.18 -7.94
CA ASP A 477 -13.85 0.09 -7.47
C ASP A 477 -14.61 -1.06 -6.79
N THR A 478 -13.97 -2.18 -6.44
CA THR A 478 -14.67 -3.33 -5.81
C THR A 478 -14.51 -3.42 -4.29
N GLY A 479 -13.36 -2.99 -3.74
CA GLY A 479 -13.02 -3.31 -2.35
C GLY A 479 -12.44 -4.71 -2.13
N ILE A 480 -12.18 -5.47 -3.21
CA ILE A 480 -11.64 -6.84 -3.19
C ILE A 480 -10.19 -6.82 -3.71
N TYR A 481 -9.31 -7.57 -3.06
CA TYR A 481 -7.90 -7.69 -3.41
C TYR A 481 -7.66 -8.90 -4.32
N SER A 482 -6.80 -8.73 -5.31
CA SER A 482 -6.29 -9.80 -6.18
C SER A 482 -5.23 -10.63 -5.47
N ASP A 483 -4.98 -11.84 -5.98
CA ASP A 483 -4.00 -12.79 -5.41
C ASP A 483 -4.19 -13.00 -3.89
N HIS A 484 -5.46 -13.12 -3.46
CA HIS A 484 -5.83 -13.17 -2.05
C HIS A 484 -6.92 -14.20 -1.76
N ALA A 485 -6.89 -14.76 -0.55
CA ALA A 485 -7.84 -15.75 -0.07
C ALA A 485 -8.90 -15.12 0.84
N TYR A 486 -10.17 -15.49 0.67
CA TYR A 486 -11.30 -15.04 1.45
C TYR A 486 -12.08 -16.21 2.02
N SER A 487 -12.35 -16.23 3.33
CA SER A 487 -13.20 -17.26 3.95
C SER A 487 -14.66 -17.02 3.60
N VAL A 488 -15.42 -18.08 3.33
CA VAL A 488 -16.88 -18.03 3.27
C VAL A 488 -17.45 -18.35 4.64
N LEU A 489 -18.22 -17.44 5.21
CA LEU A 489 -18.88 -17.61 6.52
C LEU A 489 -20.34 -18.04 6.40
N GLY A 490 -20.92 -17.94 5.21
CA GLY A 490 -22.30 -18.33 4.94
C GLY A 490 -22.82 -17.71 3.65
N TYR A 491 -24.10 -17.94 3.38
CA TYR A 491 -24.79 -17.36 2.24
C TYR A 491 -26.27 -17.10 2.57
N ARG A 492 -26.91 -16.25 1.77
CA ARG A 492 -28.36 -16.05 1.82
C ARG A 492 -28.93 -15.65 0.46
N GLU A 493 -30.19 -15.98 0.25
CA GLU A 493 -30.97 -15.51 -0.89
C GLU A 493 -32.04 -14.50 -0.43
N VAL A 494 -32.04 -13.30 -0.99
CA VAL A 494 -33.03 -12.27 -0.68
C VAL A 494 -33.51 -11.58 -1.96
N ASN A 495 -34.82 -11.60 -2.20
CA ASN A 495 -35.46 -11.00 -3.38
C ASN A 495 -34.85 -11.48 -4.71
N GLY A 496 -34.49 -12.77 -4.79
CA GLY A 496 -33.86 -13.38 -5.98
C GLY A 496 -32.37 -13.05 -6.15
N ARG A 497 -31.76 -12.32 -5.20
CA ARG A 497 -30.32 -12.05 -5.19
C ARG A 497 -29.60 -13.07 -4.30
N LYS A 498 -28.50 -13.60 -4.80
CA LYS A 498 -27.64 -14.58 -4.13
C LYS A 498 -26.45 -13.84 -3.51
N LEU A 499 -26.37 -13.83 -2.19
CA LEU A 499 -25.35 -13.12 -1.42
C LEU A 499 -24.51 -14.11 -0.65
N VAL A 500 -23.19 -13.92 -0.67
CA VAL A 500 -22.22 -14.72 0.10
C VAL A 500 -21.59 -13.83 1.15
N THR A 501 -21.57 -14.29 2.39
CA THR A 501 -20.86 -13.63 3.48
C THR A 501 -19.40 -14.07 3.43
N LEU A 502 -18.51 -13.13 3.12
CA LEU A 502 -17.08 -13.31 3.01
C LEU A 502 -16.37 -12.69 4.19
N ARG A 503 -15.15 -13.18 4.45
CA ARG A 503 -14.22 -12.56 5.40
C ARG A 503 -12.84 -12.40 4.79
N ASN A 504 -12.32 -11.17 4.81
CA ASN A 504 -10.91 -10.90 4.57
C ASN A 504 -10.09 -11.38 5.78
N PRO A 505 -9.11 -12.30 5.62
CA PRO A 505 -8.30 -12.82 6.72
C PRO A 505 -7.44 -11.75 7.40
N TRP A 506 -7.30 -10.56 6.83
CA TRP A 506 -6.67 -9.41 7.49
C TRP A 506 -7.48 -8.90 8.69
N GLY A 507 -8.76 -9.26 8.78
CA GLY A 507 -9.68 -8.73 9.79
C GLY A 507 -10.07 -7.27 9.54
N GLU A 508 -9.82 -6.76 8.33
CA GLU A 508 -10.11 -5.40 7.89
C GLU A 508 -10.17 -5.32 6.36
N SER A 509 -10.37 -4.10 5.84
CA SER A 509 -10.35 -3.74 4.43
C SER A 509 -11.51 -4.36 3.62
N GLU A 510 -12.75 -4.18 4.07
CA GLU A 510 -13.92 -4.59 3.28
C GLU A 510 -14.35 -3.54 2.23
N PRO A 511 -15.23 -3.92 1.29
CA PRO A 511 -15.90 -2.97 0.41
C PRO A 511 -16.62 -1.85 1.18
N LYS A 512 -16.61 -0.65 0.59
CA LYS A 512 -17.18 0.56 1.20
C LYS A 512 -18.67 0.38 1.50
N GLY A 513 -19.11 0.89 2.66
CA GLY A 513 -20.52 0.91 3.06
C GLY A 513 -20.96 -0.28 3.92
N ASN A 514 -20.02 -1.12 4.35
CA ASN A 514 -20.28 -2.36 5.09
C ASN A 514 -20.32 -2.21 6.63
N GLY A 515 -20.17 -1.00 7.18
CA GLY A 515 -20.28 -0.75 8.62
C GLY A 515 -18.94 -0.78 9.35
N VAL A 516 -18.77 -1.72 10.29
CA VAL A 516 -17.54 -1.88 11.08
C VAL A 516 -16.47 -2.55 10.22
N ASN A 517 -15.22 -2.16 10.41
CA ASN A 517 -14.06 -2.74 9.72
C ASN A 517 -13.53 -3.95 10.52
N ASP A 518 -14.15 -5.11 10.33
CA ASP A 518 -13.87 -6.41 10.99
C ASP A 518 -13.50 -7.56 10.01
N GLY A 519 -13.36 -7.20 8.72
CA GLY A 519 -13.09 -8.07 7.60
C GLY A 519 -14.32 -8.73 6.98
N ILE A 520 -15.51 -8.64 7.59
CA ILE A 520 -16.69 -9.44 7.20
C ILE A 520 -17.64 -8.63 6.33
N PHE A 521 -17.91 -9.06 5.10
CA PHE A 521 -18.81 -8.35 4.17
C PHE A 521 -19.65 -9.31 3.34
N GLU A 522 -20.68 -8.78 2.69
CA GLU A 522 -21.47 -9.54 1.72
C GLU A 522 -21.13 -9.14 0.30
N LEU A 523 -21.01 -10.14 -0.58
CA LEU A 523 -20.82 -9.94 -2.01
C LEU A 523 -21.91 -10.68 -2.79
N GLU A 524 -22.44 -10.03 -3.81
CA GLU A 524 -23.42 -10.65 -4.71
C GLU A 524 -22.71 -11.59 -5.68
N LEU A 525 -23.31 -12.77 -5.87
CA LEU A 525 -22.77 -13.83 -6.71
C LEU A 525 -22.45 -13.36 -8.15
N ALA A 526 -23.19 -12.40 -8.69
CA ALA A 526 -22.94 -11.84 -10.02
C ALA A 526 -21.55 -11.19 -10.17
N GLU A 527 -20.93 -10.74 -9.07
CA GLU A 527 -19.58 -10.20 -9.08
C GLU A 527 -18.50 -11.28 -9.03
N PHE A 528 -18.84 -12.53 -8.67
CA PHE A 528 -17.86 -13.60 -8.49
C PHE A 528 -17.11 -13.93 -9.80
N ALA A 529 -17.82 -13.99 -10.94
CA ALA A 529 -17.23 -14.28 -12.26
C ALA A 529 -16.00 -13.42 -12.61
N LYS A 530 -15.97 -12.20 -12.08
CA LYS A 530 -14.98 -11.18 -12.44
C LYS A 530 -13.80 -11.16 -11.48
N LEU A 531 -13.96 -11.73 -10.29
CA LEU A 531 -13.06 -11.52 -9.17
C LEU A 531 -12.43 -12.82 -8.66
N PHE A 532 -13.17 -13.92 -8.64
CA PHE A 532 -12.74 -15.19 -8.06
C PHE A 532 -12.48 -16.25 -9.13
N ASP A 533 -11.42 -17.04 -8.93
CA ASP A 533 -11.01 -18.10 -9.84
C ASP A 533 -11.15 -19.51 -9.25
N SER A 534 -11.10 -19.67 -7.92
CA SER A 534 -11.29 -20.99 -7.30
C SER A 534 -12.16 -20.97 -6.04
N VAL A 535 -12.82 -22.11 -5.82
CA VAL A 535 -13.46 -22.50 -4.55
C VAL A 535 -12.63 -23.63 -3.97
N GLN A 536 -12.20 -23.48 -2.71
CA GLN A 536 -11.43 -24.49 -1.99
C GLN A 536 -12.25 -24.99 -0.80
N THR A 537 -12.29 -26.31 -0.60
CA THR A 537 -13.02 -26.98 0.49
C THR A 537 -12.40 -28.35 0.78
N VAL A 538 -13.11 -29.24 1.45
CA VAL A 538 -12.74 -30.65 1.65
C VAL A 538 -13.79 -31.58 1.06
N GLU A 539 -13.44 -32.84 0.85
CA GLU A 539 -14.40 -33.88 0.50
C GLU A 539 -15.53 -34.02 1.55
N ALA A 540 -16.72 -34.38 1.08
CA ALA A 540 -17.94 -34.57 1.89
C ALA A 540 -17.73 -35.57 3.03
#